data_AF-A0A2E9R8E1-F1
#
_entry.id   AF-A0A2E9R8E1-F1
#
_cell.length_a   1.000
_cell.length_b   1.000
_cell.length_c   1.000
_cell.angle_alpha   90.00
_cell.angle_beta   90.00
_cell.angle_gamma   90.00
#
_symmetry.space_group_name_H-M   'P 1'
#
loop_
_entity.id
_entity.type
_entity.pdbx_description
1 polymer ?
#
loop_
_entity_poly.entity_id
_entity_poly.type
_entity_poly.pdbx_seq_one_letter_code
_entity_poly.pdbx_strand_id
1 'polypeptide(L)'
;SRSKFRMFQKASKLILRENAKLNSHARQRLTYALTLSPRISTVYDAKLRLQEIWQRSSESSEILIQQLDNWCRHAESSGIDSLAQFAEKLKGYRLLLD
;
A
#
# COMPACT_ATOMS: atom_id res chain seq x y z
N SER A 1 -9.20 17.07 7.10
CA SER A 1 -9.05 17.24 8.58
C SER A 1 -7.76 16.59 9.11
N ARG A 2 -6.84 17.37 9.72
CA ARG A 2 -5.46 16.98 10.14
C ARG A 2 -5.39 15.79 11.11
N SER A 3 -6.44 15.54 11.88
CA SER A 3 -6.52 14.40 12.82
C SER A 3 -6.66 13.05 12.12
N LYS A 4 -7.22 13.04 10.91
CA LYS A 4 -7.39 11.82 10.10
C LYS A 4 -6.10 11.45 9.38
N PHE A 5 -5.35 12.44 8.86
CA PHE A 5 -4.00 12.26 8.31
C PHE A 5 -3.02 11.65 9.34
N ARG A 6 -3.16 11.97 10.64
CA ARG A 6 -2.43 11.28 11.72
C ARG A 6 -2.80 9.81 11.88
N MET A 7 -4.05 9.43 11.62
CA MET A 7 -4.49 8.03 11.65
C MET A 7 -3.95 7.27 10.44
N PHE A 8 -3.92 7.91 9.25
CA PHE A 8 -3.27 7.37 8.05
C PHE A 8 -1.76 7.24 8.21
N GLN A 9 -1.08 8.24 8.76
CA GLN A 9 0.34 8.13 9.08
C GLN A 9 0.64 6.99 10.05
N LYS A 10 -0.26 6.72 11.02
CA LYS A 10 -0.12 5.54 11.90
C LYS A 10 -0.25 4.24 11.12
N ALA A 11 -1.23 4.11 10.22
CA ALA A 11 -1.40 2.94 9.37
C ALA A 11 -0.21 2.74 8.42
N SER A 12 0.25 3.79 7.74
CA SER A 12 1.45 3.77 6.88
C SER A 12 2.70 3.43 7.69
N LYS A 13 2.84 3.93 8.92
CA LYS A 13 3.96 3.61 9.81
C LYS A 13 3.95 2.16 10.28
N LEU A 14 2.77 1.53 10.44
CA LEU A 14 2.66 0.10 10.74
C LEU A 14 3.10 -0.74 9.55
N ILE A 15 2.62 -0.40 8.35
CA ILE A 15 2.99 -1.07 7.09
C ILE A 15 4.51 -0.95 6.84
N LEU A 16 5.09 0.23 7.05
CA LEU A 16 6.54 0.47 6.93
C LEU A 16 7.37 -0.26 8.00
N ARG A 17 6.88 -0.32 9.25
CA ARG A 17 7.56 -1.02 10.36
C ARG A 17 7.60 -2.53 10.19
N GLU A 18 6.60 -3.10 9.54
CA GLU A 18 6.54 -4.54 9.27
C GLU A 18 7.70 -4.99 8.36
N ASN A 19 8.02 -4.20 7.32
CA ASN A 19 9.15 -4.48 6.42
C ASN A 19 10.52 -4.29 7.09
N ALA A 20 10.62 -3.36 8.04
CA ALA A 20 11.88 -3.07 8.74
C ALA A 20 12.36 -4.19 9.69
N LYS A 21 11.53 -5.21 9.96
CA LYS A 21 11.81 -6.28 10.94
C LYS A 21 12.01 -7.68 10.35
N LEU A 22 12.19 -7.81 9.03
CA LEU A 22 12.53 -9.11 8.44
C LEU A 22 14.05 -9.33 8.48
N ASN A 23 14.49 -10.28 9.32
CA ASN A 23 15.86 -10.80 9.26
C ASN A 23 16.11 -11.51 7.91
N SER A 24 17.37 -11.75 7.57
CA SER A 24 17.79 -12.34 6.29
C SER A 24 17.08 -13.67 5.98
N HIS A 25 16.89 -14.53 6.97
CA HIS A 25 16.20 -15.81 6.81
C HIS A 25 14.68 -15.64 6.54
N ALA A 26 14.03 -14.69 7.20
CA ALA A 26 12.63 -14.36 6.95
C ALA A 26 12.43 -13.75 5.56
N ARG A 27 13.39 -12.95 5.05
CA ARG A 27 13.37 -12.45 3.67
C ARG A 27 13.48 -13.58 2.65
N GLN A 28 14.38 -14.55 2.84
CA GLN A 28 14.49 -15.68 1.92
C GLN A 28 13.21 -16.53 1.87
N ARG A 29 12.59 -16.80 3.03
CA ARG A 29 11.29 -17.49 3.09
C ARG A 29 10.19 -16.71 2.40
N LEU A 30 10.18 -15.38 2.55
CA LEU A 30 9.23 -14.53 1.85
C LEU A 30 9.46 -14.58 0.34
N THR A 31 10.70 -14.41 -0.14
CA THR A 31 11.03 -14.51 -1.57
C THR A 31 10.59 -15.87 -2.13
N TYR A 32 10.87 -16.95 -1.42
CA TYR A 32 10.42 -18.28 -1.83
C TYR A 32 8.89 -18.39 -1.88
N ALA A 33 8.18 -17.91 -0.84
CA ALA A 33 6.71 -17.89 -0.85
C ALA A 33 6.13 -17.06 -2.01
N LEU A 34 6.78 -15.95 -2.38
CA LEU A 34 6.38 -15.13 -3.53
C LEU A 34 6.56 -15.89 -4.86
N THR A 35 7.61 -16.70 -4.99
CA THR A 35 7.80 -17.55 -6.20
C THR A 35 6.77 -18.66 -6.33
N LEU A 36 6.15 -19.09 -5.23
CA LEU A 36 5.17 -20.17 -5.23
C LEU A 36 3.75 -19.71 -5.59
N SER A 37 3.45 -18.41 -5.50
CA SER A 37 2.11 -17.91 -5.75
C SER A 37 2.14 -16.53 -6.41
N PRO A 38 1.78 -16.45 -7.71
CA PRO A 38 1.63 -15.19 -8.42
C PRO A 38 0.68 -14.23 -7.72
N ARG A 39 -0.40 -14.75 -7.11
CA ARG A 39 -1.37 -13.94 -6.35
C ARG A 39 -0.73 -13.26 -5.14
N ILE A 40 0.10 -13.99 -4.38
CA ILE A 40 0.81 -13.43 -3.22
C ILE A 40 1.86 -12.41 -3.69
N SER A 41 2.55 -12.67 -4.81
CA SER A 41 3.47 -11.71 -5.42
C SER A 41 2.78 -10.40 -5.76
N THR A 42 1.65 -10.44 -6.46
CA THR A 42 0.90 -9.23 -6.84
C THR A 42 0.43 -8.43 -5.62
N VAL A 43 -0.04 -9.10 -4.56
CA VAL A 43 -0.43 -8.43 -3.31
C VAL A 43 0.77 -7.75 -2.65
N TYR A 44 1.91 -8.43 -2.64
CA TYR A 44 3.14 -7.90 -2.05
C TYR A 44 3.68 -6.70 -2.85
N ASP A 45 3.67 -6.77 -4.17
CA ASP A 45 4.09 -5.67 -5.04
C ASP A 45 3.18 -4.44 -4.88
N ALA A 46 1.86 -4.67 -4.79
CA ALA A 46 0.90 -3.61 -4.50
C ALA A 46 1.21 -2.95 -3.14
N LYS A 47 1.54 -3.74 -2.12
CA LYS A 47 1.96 -3.22 -0.80
C LYS A 47 3.22 -2.35 -0.89
N LEU A 48 4.24 -2.79 -1.64
CA LEU A 48 5.49 -2.05 -1.80
C LEU A 48 5.26 -0.71 -2.52
N ARG A 49 4.52 -0.70 -3.63
CA ARG A 49 4.17 0.55 -4.33
C ARG A 49 3.42 1.52 -3.41
N LEU A 50 2.49 1.01 -2.61
CA LEU A 50 1.77 1.84 -1.65
C LEU A 50 2.73 2.48 -0.63
N GLN A 51 3.73 1.74 -0.14
CA GLN A 51 4.78 2.28 0.73
C GLN A 51 5.59 3.40 0.08
N GLU A 52 5.98 3.23 -1.19
CA GLU A 52 6.75 4.22 -1.94
C GLU A 52 5.97 5.53 -2.14
N ILE A 53 4.68 5.42 -2.48
CA ILE A 53 3.77 6.58 -2.59
C ILE A 53 3.80 7.38 -1.28
N TRP A 54 3.73 6.72 -0.13
CA TRP A 54 3.78 7.39 1.16
C TRP A 54 5.15 8.00 1.48
N GLN A 55 6.25 7.35 1.11
CA GLN A 55 7.60 7.90 1.34
C GLN A 55 7.84 9.18 0.53
N ARG A 56 7.26 9.27 -0.68
CA ARG A 56 7.38 10.43 -1.57
C ARG A 56 6.33 11.51 -1.31
N SER A 57 5.30 11.22 -0.52
CA SER A 57 4.15 12.10 -0.29
C SER A 57 4.43 13.40 0.48
N SER A 58 5.67 13.63 0.94
CA SER A 58 6.09 14.89 1.57
C SER A 58 6.19 16.07 0.58
N GLU A 59 6.16 15.82 -0.73
CA GLU A 59 6.46 16.84 -1.75
C GLU A 59 5.22 17.63 -2.22
N SER A 60 4.04 17.02 -2.39
CA SER A 60 2.82 17.71 -2.84
C SER A 60 1.55 16.87 -2.68
N SER A 61 0.46 17.48 -2.16
CA SER A 61 -0.82 16.81 -1.90
C SER A 61 -1.53 16.32 -3.18
N GLU A 62 -1.40 17.05 -4.28
CA GLU A 62 -2.04 16.70 -5.56
C GLU A 62 -1.38 15.46 -6.21
N ILE A 63 -0.05 15.42 -6.20
CA ILE A 63 0.74 14.27 -6.69
C ILE A 63 0.41 13.01 -5.87
N LEU A 64 0.27 13.15 -4.55
CA LEU A 64 -0.15 12.05 -3.69
C LEU A 64 -1.52 11.50 -4.09
N ILE A 65 -2.51 12.37 -4.30
CA ILE A 65 -3.87 11.97 -4.71
C ILE A 65 -3.83 11.23 -6.05
N GLN A 66 -3.09 11.74 -7.03
CA GLN A 66 -2.93 11.09 -8.33
C GLN A 66 -2.27 9.71 -8.21
N GLN A 67 -1.21 9.59 -7.42
CA GLN A 67 -0.53 8.31 -7.21
C GLN A 67 -1.41 7.27 -6.51
N LEU A 68 -2.22 7.70 -5.53
CA LEU A 68 -3.18 6.83 -4.87
C LEU A 68 -4.32 6.40 -5.80
N ASP A 69 -4.80 7.28 -6.70
CA ASP A 69 -5.81 6.89 -7.69
C ASP A 69 -5.28 5.83 -8.64
N ASN A 70 -4.07 6.04 -9.16
CA ASN A 70 -3.38 5.06 -10.02
C ASN A 70 -3.18 3.73 -9.29
N TRP A 71 -2.79 3.77 -8.02
CA TRP A 71 -2.65 2.57 -7.20
C TRP A 71 -3.97 1.82 -7.04
N CYS A 72 -5.08 2.53 -6.76
CA CYS A 72 -6.40 1.91 -6.63
C CYS A 72 -6.84 1.24 -7.92
N ARG A 73 -6.67 1.89 -9.08
CA ARG A 73 -7.00 1.31 -10.38
C ARG A 73 -6.21 0.02 -10.64
N HIS A 74 -4.93 0.03 -10.31
CA HIS A 74 -4.07 -1.16 -10.47
C HIS A 74 -4.46 -2.31 -9.54
N ALA A 75 -4.83 -1.98 -8.30
CA ALA A 75 -5.31 -2.96 -7.32
C ALA A 75 -6.63 -3.60 -7.78
N GLU A 76 -7.54 -2.82 -8.35
CA GLU A 76 -8.82 -3.31 -8.91
C GLU A 76 -8.61 -4.15 -10.17
N SER A 77 -7.71 -3.76 -11.07
CA SER A 77 -7.42 -4.51 -12.30
C SER A 77 -6.66 -5.82 -12.04
N SER A 78 -6.15 -6.05 -10.83
CA SER A 78 -5.41 -7.26 -10.48
C SER A 78 -6.26 -8.54 -10.43
N GLY A 79 -7.59 -8.40 -10.37
CA GLY A 79 -8.52 -9.54 -10.17
C GLY A 79 -8.42 -10.19 -8.79
N ILE A 80 -7.73 -9.56 -7.83
CA ILE A 80 -7.56 -10.06 -6.46
C ILE A 80 -8.57 -9.34 -5.55
N ASP A 81 -9.58 -10.06 -5.08
CA ASP A 81 -10.66 -9.50 -4.25
C ASP A 81 -10.16 -8.71 -3.03
N SER A 82 -9.14 -9.22 -2.35
CA SER A 82 -8.57 -8.54 -1.19
C SER A 82 -7.89 -7.21 -1.54
N LEU A 83 -7.29 -7.09 -2.73
CA LEU A 83 -6.75 -5.83 -3.22
C LEU A 83 -7.86 -4.87 -3.65
N ALA A 84 -8.89 -5.36 -4.35
CA ALA A 84 -10.03 -4.54 -4.75
C ALA A 84 -10.77 -3.97 -3.54
N GLN A 85 -11.07 -4.79 -2.53
CA GLN A 85 -11.69 -4.34 -1.28
C GLN A 85 -10.83 -3.33 -0.52
N PHE A 86 -9.49 -3.48 -0.57
CA PHE A 86 -8.59 -2.52 0.05
C PHE A 86 -8.58 -1.19 -0.72
N ALA A 87 -8.57 -1.24 -2.05
CA ALA A 87 -8.64 -0.06 -2.91
C ALA A 87 -9.94 0.72 -2.69
N GLU A 88 -11.07 0.03 -2.57
CA GLU A 88 -12.36 0.66 -2.26
C GLU A 88 -12.34 1.40 -0.92
N LYS A 89 -11.81 0.75 0.13
CA LYS A 89 -11.61 1.39 1.45
C LYS A 89 -10.68 2.60 1.34
N LEU A 90 -9.62 2.49 0.53
CA LEU A 90 -8.66 3.57 0.32
C LEU A 90 -9.29 4.78 -0.40
N LYS A 91 -10.16 4.55 -1.38
CA LYS A 91 -10.96 5.60 -2.05
C LYS A 91 -11.91 6.31 -1.07
N GLY A 92 -12.55 5.57 -0.16
CA GLY A 92 -13.40 6.15 0.89
C GLY A 92 -12.64 7.13 1.79
N TYR A 93 -11.34 6.88 2.01
CA TYR A 93 -10.48 7.79 2.74
C TYR A 93 -10.05 9.02 1.95
N ARG A 94 -9.93 8.91 0.61
CA ARG A 94 -9.71 10.06 -0.29
C ARG A 94 -10.85 11.06 -0.27
N LEU A 95 -12.10 10.59 -0.28
CA LEU A 95 -13.29 11.44 -0.23
C LEU A 95 -13.42 12.24 1.09
N LEU A 96 -12.67 11.86 2.12
CA LEU A 96 -12.59 12.59 3.39
C LEU A 96 -11.40 13.57 3.47
N LEU A 97 -10.57 13.60 2.43
CA LEU A 97 -9.40 14.46 2.26
C LEU A 97 -9.70 15.69 1.39
N ASP A 98 -10.76 15.65 0.57
CA ASP A 98 -11.37 16.83 -0.06
C ASP A 98 -12.02 17.78 0.97
#